data_AF-A0A3M1J0W7-F1
#
_entry.id   AF-A0A3M1J0W7-F1
#
_cell.length_a   1.000
_cell.length_b   1.000
_cell.length_c   1.000
_cell.angle_alpha   90.00
_cell.angle_beta   90.00
_cell.angle_gamma   90.00
#
_symmetry.space_group_name_H-M   'P 1'
#
loop_
_entity.id
_entity.type
_entity.pdbx_description
1 polymer ?
#
loop_
_entity_poly.entity_id
_entity_poly.type
_entity_poly.pdbx_seq_one_letter_code
_entity_poly.pdbx_strand_id
1 'polypeptide(L)' 'MAQQQPLCNVVIFGVGAMGTLFGSKLDGVANVTLFGHWREQIRALRRDGLTVTHPDGRQSNH' A
#
# COMPACT_ATOMS: atom_id res chain seq x y z
N MET A 1 7.81 20.79 4.36
CA MET A 1 6.38 20.49 4.59
C MET A 1 6.34 19.30 5.54
N ALA A 2 5.90 19.49 6.78
CA ALA A 2 5.87 18.41 7.76
C ALA A 2 4.73 17.44 7.39
N GLN A 3 5.08 16.23 6.98
CA GLN A 3 4.11 15.17 6.71
C GLN A 3 3.53 14.75 8.07
N GLN A 4 2.31 15.21 8.38
CA GLN A 4 1.58 14.80 9.58
C GLN A 4 1.44 13.28 9.55
N GLN A 5 1.97 12.61 10.57
CA GLN A 5 1.84 11.16 10.70
C GLN A 5 0.36 10.82 10.95
N PRO A 6 -0.25 9.95 10.15
CA PRO A 6 -1.65 9.58 10.35
C PRO A 6 -1.82 8.88 11.71
N LEU A 7 -2.77 9.37 12.51
CA LEU A 7 -3.02 8.90 13.89
C LEU A 7 -3.60 7.47 13.95
N CYS A 8 -4.04 6.91 12.82
CA CYS A 8 -4.66 5.59 12.73
C CYS A 8 -3.69 4.57 12.13
N ASN A 9 -3.50 3.43 12.80
CA ASN A 9 -2.71 2.30 12.29
C ASN A 9 -3.65 1.21 11.77
N VAL A 10 -3.43 0.75 10.55
CA VAL A 10 -4.23 -0.32 9.93
C VAL A 10 -3.32 -1.45 9.47
N VAL A 11 -3.64 -2.68 9.87
CA VAL A 11 -2.96 -3.88 9.37
C VAL A 11 -3.91 -4.64 8.43
N ILE A 12 -3.45 -4.87 7.20
CA ILE A 12 -4.18 -5.66 6.21
C ILE A 12 -3.53 -7.04 6.11
N PHE A 13 -4.28 -8.08 6.46
CA PHE A 13 -3.86 -9.47 6.28
C PHE A 13 -4.14 -9.90 4.83
N GLY A 14 -3.07 -10.00 4.05
CA GLY A 14 -3.12 -10.28 2.62
C GLY A 14 -2.26 -9.30 1.85
N VAL A 15 -1.30 -9.82 1.10
CA VAL A 15 -0.43 -9.02 0.21
C VAL A 15 -0.85 -9.12 -1.25
N GLY A 16 -1.86 -9.92 -1.61
CA GLY A 16 -2.38 -10.02 -2.98
C GLY A 16 -3.14 -8.78 -3.47
N ALA A 17 -3.75 -8.87 -4.65
CA ALA A 17 -4.37 -7.74 -5.36
C ALA A 17 -5.33 -6.88 -4.52
N MET A 18 -6.22 -7.50 -3.74
CA MET A 18 -7.16 -6.77 -2.90
C MET A 18 -6.47 -6.11 -1.70
N GLY A 19 -5.49 -6.78 -1.10
CA GLY A 19 -4.76 -6.25 0.05
C GLY A 19 -3.92 -5.02 -0.33
N THR A 20 -3.26 -5.07 -1.49
CA THR A 20 -2.53 -3.92 -2.03
C THR A 20 -3.48 -2.80 -2.45
N LEU A 21 -4.61 -3.10 -3.11
CA LEU A 21 -5.60 -2.09 -3.48
C LEU A 21 -6.16 -1.34 -2.27
N PHE A 22 -6.49 -2.06 -1.18
CA PHE A 22 -6.94 -1.40 0.04
C PHE A 22 -5.81 -0.62 0.69
N GLY A 23 -4.58 -1.14 0.65
CA GLY A 23 -3.42 -0.43 1.17
C GLY A 23 -3.21 0.92 0.49
N SER A 24 -3.24 0.97 -0.84
CA SER A 24 -3.07 2.23 -1.59
C SER A 24 -4.20 3.24 -1.35
N LYS A 25 -5.43 2.77 -1.13
CA LYS A 25 -6.56 3.66 -0.83
C LYS A 25 -6.51 4.24 0.58
N LEU A 26 -5.89 3.54 1.53
CA LEU A 26 -5.80 3.95 2.93
C LEU A 26 -4.52 4.73 3.26
N ASP A 27 -3.48 4.60 2.46
CA ASP A 27 -2.18 5.27 2.62
C ASP A 27 -2.30 6.80 2.82
N GLY A 28 -3.28 7.45 2.19
CA GLY A 28 -3.53 8.88 2.37
C GLY A 28 -4.17 9.30 3.71
N VAL A 29 -4.65 8.36 4.52
CA VAL A 29 -5.41 8.63 5.75
C VAL A 29 -5.01 7.77 6.97
N ALA A 30 -4.16 6.76 6.79
CA ALA A 30 -3.74 5.82 7.82
C ALA A 30 -2.30 5.34 7.60
N ASN A 31 -1.61 4.95 8.68
CA ASN A 31 -0.35 4.22 8.60
C ASN A 31 -0.66 2.75 8.32
N VAL A 32 -0.46 2.32 7.08
CA VAL A 32 -0.87 0.99 6.62
C VAL A 32 0.29 -0.01 6.65
N THR A 33 0.06 -1.17 7.24
CA THR A 33 0.96 -2.32 7.16
C THR A 33 0.29 -3.46 6.38
N LEU A 34 0.92 -3.91 5.30
CA LEU A 34 0.52 -5.14 4.62
C LEU A 34 1.25 -6.34 5.24
N PHE A 35 0.48 -7.34 5.68
CA PHE A 35 1.01 -8.56 6.30
C PHE A 35 0.67 -9.79 5.45
N GLY A 36 1.66 -10.63 5.17
CA GLY A 36 1.47 -11.86 4.40
C GLY A 36 2.72 -12.74 4.38
N HIS A 37 2.61 -13.92 3.75
CA HIS A 37 3.70 -14.88 3.66
C HIS A 37 4.40 -14.92 2.30
N TRP A 38 3.88 -14.21 1.28
CA TRP A 38 4.47 -14.19 -0.07
C TRP A 38 5.73 -13.32 -0.10
N ARG A 39 6.88 -13.94 0.12
CA ARG A 39 8.16 -13.25 0.35
C ARG A 39 8.62 -12.44 -0.87
N GLU A 40 8.44 -12.96 -2.07
CA GLU A 40 8.84 -12.32 -3.32
C GLU A 40 8.05 -11.03 -3.53
N GLN A 41 6.73 -11.07 -3.27
CA GLN A 41 5.88 -9.88 -3.35
C GLN A 41 6.26 -8.85 -2.29
N ILE A 42 6.48 -9.26 -1.04
CA ILE A 42 6.91 -8.35 0.02
C ILE A 42 8.24 -7.69 -0.32
N ARG A 43 9.19 -8.44 -0.90
CA ARG A 43 10.47 -7.90 -1.37
C ARG A 43 10.27 -6.91 -2.51
N ALA A 44 9.39 -7.21 -3.47
CA ALA A 44 9.07 -6.29 -4.56
C ALA A 44 8.45 -4.99 -4.03
N LEU A 45 7.43 -5.08 -3.16
CA LEU A 45 6.79 -3.91 -2.54
C LEU A 45 7.78 -3.06 -1.74
N ARG A 46 8.70 -3.67 -1.00
CA ARG A 46 9.74 -2.92 -0.24
C ARG A 46 10.75 -2.21 -1.14
N ARG A 47 10.99 -2.71 -2.35
CA ARG A 47 11.97 -2.16 -3.28
C ARG A 47 11.35 -1.08 -4.16
N ASP A 48 10.15 -1.33 -4.68
CA ASP A 48 9.55 -0.55 -5.77
C ASP A 48 8.32 0.27 -5.31
N GLY A 49 7.84 0.06 -4.08
CA GLY A 49 6.54 0.55 -3.63
C GLY A 49 5.39 -0.18 -4.33
N LEU A 50 4.18 0.37 -4.22
CA LEU A 50 2.97 -0.12 -4.86
C LEU A 50 2.50 0.84 -5.95
N THR A 51 2.64 0.42 -7.21
CA THR A 51 2.06 1.15 -8.35
C THR A 51 0.60 0.73 -8.58
N VAL A 52 -0.30 1.71 -8.65
CA VAL A 52 -1.72 1.53 -8.96
C VAL A 52 -2.03 2.18 -10.29
N THR A 53 -2.52 1.39 -11.25
CA THR A 53 -3.10 1.89 -12.49
C THR A 53 -4.58 2.19 -12.26
N HIS A 54 -4.97 3.44 -12.45
CA HIS A 54 -6.35 3.90 -12.34
C HIS A 54 -7.14 3.55 -13.62
N PRO A 55 -8.48 3.52 -13.57
CA PRO A 55 -9.30 3.15 -14.74
C PRO A 55 -9.08 4.03 -15.99
N ASP A 56 -8.57 5.25 -15.79
CA ASP A 56 -8.22 6.18 -16.88
C ASP A 56 -6.78 6.05 -17.37
N GLY A 57 -6.04 5.05 -16.88
CA GLY A 57 -4.66 4.78 -17.26
C GLY A 57 -3.60 5.58 -16.48
N ARG A 58 -3.99 6.53 -15.61
CA ARG A 58 -3.03 7.20 -14.73
C ARG A 58 -2.39 6.22 -13.76
N GLN A 59 -1.18 6.52 -13.29
CA GLN A 59 -0.49 5.73 -12.28
C GLN A 59 -0.19 6.55 -11.02
N SER A 60 -0.35 5.94 -9.85
CA SER A 60 0.15 6.46 -8.56
C SER A 60 1.07 5.43 -7.90
N ASN A 61 2.03 5.88 -7.12
CA ASN A 61 2.93 5.03 -6.33
C ASN A 61 2.72 5.33 -4.84
N HIS A 62 2.68 4.27 -4.03
CA HIS A 62 2.43 4.26 -2.59
C HIS A 62 3.50 3.45 -1.86
#